data_AF-A0A931D4W2-F1
#
_entry.id   AF-A0A931D4W2-F1
#
_cell.length_a   1.000
_cell.length_b   1.000
_cell.length_c   1.000
_cell.angle_alpha   90.00
_cell.angle_beta   90.00
_cell.angle_gamma   90.00
#
_symmetry.space_group_name_H-M   'P 1'
#
loop_
_entity.id
_entity.type
_entity.pdbx_description
1 polymer ?
#
loop_
_entity_poly.entity_id
_entity_poly.type
_entity_poly.pdbx_seq_one_letter_code
_entity_poly.pdbx_strand_id
1 'polypeptide(L)'
;MVRISSPSNKGGPAARQGFKYQDHVAVSFIFKMLRDSTYVQVECETADDIVAVFQYSGQNVYEYIQVKTTEGNHKWNWKEVTDLEGKKAESSLLQKSLKCDVRPGIARFRIVTKRDVATILEGFKTELGKRVLPDATTERGAALLKKFKKSRSPQNRDFSYWAENFVWQVYGEVDALAAINVNKLAKLAEHYGNRPNYNQLKAIYDEFLELADKAATADVKTDAATKIIHRETTLALLRQRLDEADAVATSTSKPYKARPDPFLVEFHASTEEELLRSVTAFDVRYSLKKWRCDGLAKHLIEWLPEFSLKASEIVNIQAHNAEAIIARSICAFNDNDLPRDRLVAELILHAILRGRANSEPIACKVFYKAAGKLSEFGNAHIVQEPGQDDQLWLGLARLIQAGSMDSTLKQICEVLDATISDAALSAEREIIIALREPHHHLPKAETFNQALHRNSPVDDMLNVLCFPILLTYDSVALASGWLADYVNNLKSEIVDHYSALKAQLPENLEQVKIAVFLVPMESVAKLIKAFNDRCQTLENLQTLS
;
A
#
# COMPACT_ATOMS: atom_id res chain seq x y z
N MET A 1 13.70 -56.24 -16.47
CA MET A 1 13.02 -54.97 -16.79
C MET A 1 11.51 -55.17 -16.64
N VAL A 2 10.94 -54.67 -15.55
CA VAL A 2 9.49 -54.65 -15.36
C VAL A 2 8.94 -53.45 -16.14
N ARG A 3 8.08 -53.69 -17.13
CA ARG A 3 7.33 -52.61 -17.81
C ARG A 3 6.32 -52.05 -16.81
N ILE A 4 6.58 -50.85 -16.31
CA ILE A 4 5.58 -50.07 -15.58
C ILE A 4 4.55 -49.62 -16.61
N SER A 5 3.31 -50.11 -16.50
CA SER A 5 2.17 -49.62 -17.28
C SER A 5 1.93 -48.15 -16.92
N SER A 6 1.99 -47.26 -17.91
CA SER A 6 1.69 -45.83 -17.73
C SER A 6 0.28 -45.67 -17.12
N PRO A 7 0.13 -44.97 -15.98
CA PRO A 7 -1.19 -44.68 -15.42
C PRO A 7 -2.01 -43.84 -16.41
N SER A 8 -3.29 -44.18 -16.58
CA SER A 8 -4.25 -43.45 -17.43
C SER A 8 -5.08 -42.49 -16.57
N ASN A 9 -5.13 -41.21 -16.94
CA ASN A 9 -5.95 -40.18 -16.27
C ASN A 9 -7.46 -40.24 -16.59
N LYS A 10 -7.92 -41.26 -17.35
CA LYS A 10 -9.33 -41.38 -17.74
C LYS A 10 -10.25 -41.58 -16.53
N GLY A 11 -11.24 -40.71 -16.40
CA GLY A 11 -12.46 -40.91 -15.60
C GLY A 11 -12.55 -40.14 -14.28
N GLY A 12 -11.45 -39.95 -13.55
CA GLY A 12 -11.46 -39.29 -12.23
C GLY A 12 -10.68 -37.96 -12.19
N PRO A 13 -9.35 -37.97 -12.42
CA PRO A 13 -8.52 -36.76 -12.41
C PRO A 13 -8.89 -35.76 -13.51
N ALA A 14 -9.15 -36.24 -14.73
CA ALA A 14 -9.56 -35.37 -15.85
C ALA A 14 -10.92 -34.70 -15.62
N ALA A 15 -11.88 -35.43 -15.01
CA ALA A 15 -13.16 -34.86 -14.61
C ALA A 15 -12.95 -33.76 -13.55
N ARG A 16 -12.17 -34.05 -12.48
CA ARG A 16 -11.80 -33.08 -11.44
C ARG A 16 -11.07 -31.83 -11.98
N GLN A 17 -10.19 -31.99 -12.96
CA GLN A 17 -9.54 -30.85 -13.63
C GLN A 17 -10.50 -30.05 -14.52
N GLY A 18 -11.48 -30.72 -15.13
CA GLY A 18 -12.55 -30.10 -15.90
C GLY A 18 -13.45 -29.22 -15.02
N PHE A 19 -13.88 -29.74 -13.87
CA PHE A 19 -14.66 -29.00 -12.87
C PHE A 19 -13.93 -27.74 -12.41
N LYS A 20 -12.66 -27.88 -12.00
CA LYS A 20 -11.85 -26.71 -11.58
C LYS A 20 -11.81 -25.61 -12.64
N TYR A 21 -11.60 -25.96 -13.91
CA TYR A 21 -11.55 -24.96 -14.99
C TYR A 21 -12.90 -24.24 -15.17
N GLN A 22 -14.03 -24.93 -14.97
CA GLN A 22 -15.35 -24.31 -14.99
C GLN A 22 -15.47 -23.24 -13.90
N ASP A 23 -15.03 -23.51 -12.68
CA ASP A 23 -15.11 -22.54 -11.57
C ASP A 23 -14.36 -21.25 -11.92
N HIS A 24 -13.17 -21.35 -12.51
CA HIS A 24 -12.43 -20.20 -13.01
C HIS A 24 -13.20 -19.43 -14.10
N VAL A 25 -13.94 -20.12 -14.98
CA VAL A 25 -14.81 -19.49 -15.98
C VAL A 25 -16.00 -18.80 -15.32
N ALA A 26 -16.66 -19.45 -14.36
CA ALA A 26 -17.76 -18.89 -13.60
C ALA A 26 -17.32 -17.59 -12.90
N VAL A 27 -16.17 -17.57 -12.22
CA VAL A 27 -15.63 -16.35 -11.60
C VAL A 27 -15.36 -15.24 -12.63
N SER A 28 -14.93 -15.59 -13.84
CA SER A 28 -14.81 -14.62 -14.94
C SER A 28 -16.12 -13.92 -15.27
N PHE A 29 -17.26 -14.63 -15.20
CA PHE A 29 -18.59 -14.08 -15.41
C PHE A 29 -19.17 -13.43 -14.16
N ILE A 30 -18.83 -13.89 -12.96
CA ILE A 30 -19.15 -13.19 -11.71
C ILE A 30 -18.49 -11.80 -11.71
N PHE A 31 -17.21 -11.69 -12.02
CA PHE A 31 -16.52 -10.40 -12.10
C PHE A 31 -17.05 -9.53 -13.26
N LYS A 32 -17.43 -10.14 -14.39
CA LYS A 32 -18.13 -9.42 -15.47
C LYS A 32 -19.46 -8.86 -14.97
N MET A 33 -20.24 -9.68 -14.27
CA MET A 33 -21.47 -9.27 -13.61
C MET A 33 -21.17 -8.10 -12.69
N LEU A 34 -20.32 -8.23 -11.67
CA LEU A 34 -20.05 -7.15 -10.72
C LEU A 34 -19.63 -5.82 -11.37
N ARG A 35 -18.90 -5.87 -12.50
CA ARG A 35 -18.52 -4.69 -13.27
C ARG A 35 -19.68 -4.03 -14.02
N ASP A 36 -20.59 -4.82 -14.57
CA ASP A 36 -21.67 -4.37 -15.44
C ASP A 36 -23.01 -4.46 -14.70
N SER A 37 -23.59 -3.30 -14.36
CA SER A 37 -24.83 -3.20 -13.58
C SER A 37 -26.06 -3.77 -14.28
N THR A 38 -25.99 -4.10 -15.57
CA THR A 38 -27.10 -4.75 -16.29
C THR A 38 -27.25 -6.23 -15.92
N TYR A 39 -26.20 -6.87 -15.43
CA TYR A 39 -26.23 -8.26 -14.97
C TYR A 39 -26.94 -8.39 -13.63
N VAL A 40 -27.78 -9.40 -13.51
CA VAL A 40 -28.59 -9.66 -12.31
C VAL A 40 -28.06 -10.86 -11.54
N GLN A 41 -27.64 -11.92 -12.24
CA GLN A 41 -27.13 -13.16 -11.63
C GLN A 41 -26.29 -14.00 -12.59
N VAL A 42 -25.50 -14.89 -12.01
CA VAL A 42 -24.80 -15.99 -12.70
C VAL A 42 -25.23 -17.31 -12.06
N GLU A 43 -25.53 -18.31 -12.88
CA GLU A 43 -26.06 -19.60 -12.44
C GLU A 43 -25.13 -20.72 -12.88
N CYS A 44 -24.81 -21.64 -11.98
CA CYS A 44 -24.01 -22.83 -12.27
C CYS A 44 -24.92 -24.07 -12.34
N GLU A 45 -25.49 -24.34 -13.52
CA GLU A 45 -26.49 -25.39 -13.69
C GLU A 45 -25.89 -26.80 -13.53
N THR A 46 -24.80 -27.07 -14.27
CA THR A 46 -24.11 -28.37 -14.31
C THR A 46 -22.59 -28.20 -14.22
N ALA A 47 -21.84 -29.29 -14.39
CA ALA A 47 -20.39 -29.38 -14.50
C ALA A 47 -19.74 -28.60 -15.67
N ASP A 48 -20.56 -28.21 -16.64
CA ASP A 48 -20.07 -27.61 -17.88
C ASP A 48 -21.00 -26.53 -18.44
N ASP A 49 -22.12 -26.23 -17.78
CA ASP A 49 -23.08 -25.21 -18.20
C ASP A 49 -23.26 -24.13 -17.12
N ILE A 50 -23.02 -22.89 -17.52
CA ILE A 50 -23.22 -21.66 -16.75
C ILE A 50 -24.25 -20.80 -17.49
N VAL A 51 -25.12 -20.11 -16.79
CA VAL A 51 -26.04 -19.13 -17.38
C VAL A 51 -25.80 -17.77 -16.75
N ALA A 52 -25.45 -16.76 -17.55
CA ALA A 52 -25.40 -15.38 -17.09
C ALA A 52 -26.67 -14.64 -17.51
N VAL A 53 -27.32 -13.97 -16.56
CA VAL A 53 -28.60 -13.28 -16.77
C VAL A 53 -28.39 -11.78 -16.63
N PHE A 54 -28.81 -11.03 -17.64
CA PHE A 54 -28.73 -9.57 -17.65
C PHE A 54 -29.90 -8.94 -18.39
N GLN A 55 -30.17 -7.67 -18.11
CA GLN A 55 -31.24 -6.91 -18.75
C GLN A 55 -30.72 -6.12 -19.95
N TYR A 56 -31.44 -6.19 -21.07
CA TYR A 56 -31.16 -5.39 -22.25
C TYR A 56 -32.48 -4.89 -22.84
N SER A 57 -32.63 -3.56 -22.94
CA SER A 57 -33.84 -2.91 -23.45
C SER A 57 -35.14 -3.42 -22.79
N GLY A 58 -35.12 -3.62 -21.48
CA GLY A 58 -36.28 -4.09 -20.70
C GLY A 58 -36.59 -5.59 -20.83
N GLN A 59 -35.76 -6.37 -21.53
CA GLN A 59 -35.90 -7.82 -21.67
C GLN A 59 -34.77 -8.56 -20.95
N ASN A 60 -35.08 -9.74 -20.43
CA ASN A 60 -34.05 -10.66 -19.93
C ASN A 60 -33.29 -11.27 -21.10
N VAL A 61 -31.96 -11.24 -20.98
CA VAL A 61 -31.04 -11.95 -21.84
C VAL A 61 -30.42 -13.09 -21.03
N TYR A 62 -30.47 -14.30 -21.59
CA TYR A 62 -29.85 -15.49 -21.03
C TYR A 62 -28.66 -15.86 -21.90
N GLU A 63 -27.45 -15.66 -21.38
CA GLU A 63 -26.21 -16.09 -22.04
C GLU A 63 -25.84 -17.47 -21.52
N TYR A 64 -26.09 -18.49 -22.36
CA TYR A 64 -25.77 -19.89 -22.10
C TYR A 64 -24.29 -20.14 -22.41
N ILE A 65 -23.50 -20.38 -21.37
CA ILE A 65 -22.05 -20.49 -21.41
C ILE A 65 -21.66 -21.94 -21.16
N GLN A 66 -21.12 -22.59 -22.19
CA GLN A 66 -20.73 -24.00 -22.13
C GLN A 66 -19.22 -24.14 -22.11
N VAL A 67 -18.69 -24.70 -21.03
CA VAL A 67 -17.25 -24.89 -20.82
C VAL A 67 -16.83 -26.24 -21.37
N LYS A 68 -15.83 -26.27 -22.25
CA LYS A 68 -15.33 -27.53 -22.83
C LYS A 68 -13.83 -27.71 -22.58
N THR A 69 -13.51 -28.71 -21.75
CA THR A 69 -12.18 -29.14 -21.36
C THR A 69 -11.88 -30.50 -21.98
N THR A 70 -11.31 -30.51 -23.18
CA THR A 70 -10.96 -31.75 -23.89
C THR A 70 -9.45 -31.85 -24.05
N GLU A 71 -8.90 -33.06 -23.90
CA GLU A 71 -7.46 -33.37 -23.96
C GLU A 71 -6.87 -33.40 -25.39
N GLY A 72 -7.57 -32.86 -26.40
CA GLY A 72 -7.07 -32.85 -27.77
C GLY A 72 -5.86 -31.91 -27.92
N ASN A 73 -4.91 -32.20 -28.82
CA ASN A 73 -3.78 -31.29 -29.07
C ASN A 73 -3.97 -30.42 -30.33
N HIS A 74 -5.16 -30.44 -30.93
CA HIS A 74 -5.46 -29.69 -32.14
C HIS A 74 -6.41 -28.53 -31.86
N LYS A 75 -6.60 -27.63 -32.83
CA LYS A 75 -7.64 -26.60 -32.74
C LYS A 75 -9.02 -27.24 -32.95
N TRP A 76 -10.04 -26.71 -32.27
CA TRP A 76 -11.42 -27.11 -32.52
C TRP A 76 -11.79 -26.85 -33.98
N ASN A 77 -12.27 -27.87 -34.68
CA ASN A 77 -12.54 -27.80 -36.11
C ASN A 77 -14.01 -28.08 -36.43
N TRP A 78 -14.42 -27.77 -37.66
CA TRP A 78 -15.81 -27.90 -38.10
C TRP A 78 -16.37 -29.32 -37.97
N LYS A 79 -15.54 -30.32 -38.24
CA LYS A 79 -15.94 -31.72 -38.10
C LYS A 79 -16.21 -32.04 -36.64
N GLU A 80 -15.26 -31.76 -35.76
CA GLU A 80 -15.36 -32.01 -34.31
C GLU A 80 -16.62 -31.36 -33.69
N VAL A 81 -16.94 -30.12 -34.05
CA VAL A 81 -18.11 -29.41 -33.47
C VAL A 81 -19.45 -29.85 -34.07
N THR A 82 -19.45 -30.47 -35.25
CA THR A 82 -20.69 -30.92 -35.94
C THR A 82 -20.85 -32.43 -36.02
N ASP A 83 -19.88 -33.22 -35.54
CA ASP A 83 -19.99 -34.67 -35.49
C ASP A 83 -20.98 -35.08 -34.39
N LEU A 84 -21.75 -36.13 -34.68
CA LEU A 84 -22.73 -36.68 -33.76
C LEU A 84 -22.04 -37.69 -32.84
N GLU A 85 -22.14 -37.47 -31.53
CA GLU A 85 -21.67 -38.43 -30.52
C GLU A 85 -22.35 -39.79 -30.73
N GLY A 86 -21.56 -40.81 -31.07
CA GLY A 86 -22.08 -42.16 -31.34
C GLY A 86 -23.12 -42.24 -32.44
N LYS A 87 -23.14 -41.29 -33.40
CA LYS A 87 -24.19 -41.14 -34.42
C LYS A 87 -25.60 -40.88 -33.87
N LYS A 88 -25.72 -40.54 -32.59
CA LYS A 88 -27.00 -40.21 -31.96
C LYS A 88 -27.56 -38.91 -32.58
N ALA A 89 -28.85 -38.88 -32.90
CA ALA A 89 -29.46 -37.67 -33.41
C ALA A 89 -29.38 -36.54 -32.37
N GLU A 90 -29.18 -35.30 -32.83
CA GLU A 90 -29.14 -34.09 -32.01
C GLU A 90 -28.06 -34.08 -30.91
N SER A 91 -26.95 -34.77 -31.12
CA SER A 91 -25.88 -34.92 -30.11
C SER A 91 -24.58 -34.19 -30.44
N SER A 92 -24.48 -33.46 -31.56
CA SER A 92 -23.29 -32.65 -31.83
C SER A 92 -23.15 -31.50 -30.82
N LEU A 93 -21.92 -30.99 -30.64
CA LEU A 93 -21.64 -29.88 -29.74
C LEU A 93 -22.54 -28.67 -30.03
N LEU A 94 -22.67 -28.28 -31.30
CA LEU A 94 -23.47 -27.12 -31.68
C LEU A 94 -24.99 -27.36 -31.53
N GLN A 95 -25.47 -28.60 -31.75
CA GLN A 95 -26.87 -28.95 -31.48
C GLN A 95 -27.19 -28.90 -29.98
N LYS A 96 -26.27 -29.38 -29.14
CA LYS A 96 -26.39 -29.26 -27.68
C LYS A 96 -26.41 -27.80 -27.25
N SER A 97 -25.54 -26.96 -27.83
CA SER A 97 -25.50 -25.53 -27.58
C SER A 97 -26.82 -24.83 -27.92
N LEU A 98 -27.36 -25.08 -29.11
CA LEU A 98 -28.67 -24.54 -29.52
C LEU A 98 -29.79 -24.99 -28.56
N LYS A 99 -29.72 -26.22 -28.03
CA LYS A 99 -30.76 -26.78 -27.16
C LYS A 99 -30.76 -26.26 -25.72
N CYS A 100 -29.70 -25.57 -25.29
CA CYS A 100 -29.69 -24.91 -23.98
C CYS A 100 -30.72 -23.77 -23.89
N ASP A 101 -31.18 -23.24 -25.02
CA ASP A 101 -32.20 -22.18 -25.08
C ASP A 101 -33.59 -22.69 -24.69
N VAL A 102 -33.81 -22.71 -23.37
CA VAL A 102 -35.03 -23.20 -22.71
C VAL A 102 -35.88 -22.10 -22.11
N ARG A 103 -35.38 -20.86 -21.98
CA ARG A 103 -36.02 -19.77 -21.24
C ARG A 103 -36.62 -18.70 -22.17
N PRO A 104 -37.80 -18.14 -21.84
CA PRO A 104 -38.38 -17.04 -22.62
C PRO A 104 -37.57 -15.76 -22.41
N GLY A 105 -37.13 -15.13 -23.51
CA GLY A 105 -36.24 -13.96 -23.48
C GLY A 105 -35.21 -14.04 -24.62
N ILE A 106 -34.24 -13.13 -24.69
CA ILE A 106 -33.18 -13.19 -25.72
C ILE A 106 -32.17 -14.26 -25.32
N ALA A 107 -31.84 -15.19 -26.23
CA ALA A 107 -30.80 -16.19 -25.99
C ALA A 107 -29.48 -15.76 -26.64
N ARG A 108 -28.41 -15.77 -25.85
CA ARG A 108 -27.03 -15.70 -26.34
C ARG A 108 -26.32 -17.00 -26.01
N PHE A 109 -25.38 -17.37 -26.85
CA PHE A 109 -24.68 -18.64 -26.72
C PHE A 109 -23.18 -18.36 -26.64
N ARG A 110 -22.50 -19.08 -25.76
CA ARG A 110 -21.06 -19.01 -25.65
C ARG A 110 -20.47 -20.38 -25.40
N ILE A 111 -19.40 -20.70 -26.13
CA ILE A 111 -18.56 -21.85 -25.80
C ILE A 111 -17.22 -21.32 -25.33
N VAL A 112 -16.75 -21.83 -24.19
CA VAL A 112 -15.49 -21.45 -23.57
C VAL A 112 -14.54 -22.64 -23.60
N THR A 113 -13.35 -22.46 -24.17
CA THR A 113 -12.37 -23.55 -24.33
C THR A 113 -10.97 -23.16 -23.91
N LYS A 114 -10.17 -24.18 -23.58
CA LYS A 114 -8.72 -24.04 -23.42
C LYS A 114 -8.02 -23.88 -24.77
N ARG A 115 -8.36 -24.79 -25.69
CA ARG A 115 -7.78 -24.87 -27.04
C ARG A 115 -8.37 -23.80 -27.95
N ASP A 116 -7.54 -23.29 -28.84
CA ASP A 116 -7.97 -22.35 -29.89
C ASP A 116 -8.83 -23.06 -30.96
N VAL A 117 -9.42 -22.26 -31.85
CA VAL A 117 -10.31 -22.74 -32.93
C VAL A 117 -9.66 -22.63 -34.31
N ALA A 118 -10.02 -23.53 -35.21
CA ALA A 118 -9.58 -23.48 -36.60
C ALA A 118 -10.17 -22.25 -37.32
N THR A 119 -9.52 -21.81 -38.41
CA THR A 119 -9.91 -20.63 -39.21
C THR A 119 -11.39 -20.57 -39.59
N ILE A 120 -12.00 -21.73 -39.85
CA ILE A 120 -13.43 -21.83 -40.19
C ILE A 120 -14.38 -21.34 -39.07
N LEU A 121 -13.90 -21.30 -37.82
CA LEU A 121 -14.62 -20.87 -36.62
C LEU A 121 -14.12 -19.51 -36.07
N GLU A 122 -13.03 -18.95 -36.60
CA GLU A 122 -12.41 -17.72 -36.06
C GLU A 122 -13.36 -16.53 -36.02
N GLY A 123 -14.29 -16.42 -36.97
CA GLY A 123 -15.31 -15.38 -36.99
C GLY A 123 -16.15 -15.32 -35.71
N PHE A 124 -16.35 -16.45 -35.03
CA PHE A 124 -17.10 -16.52 -33.76
C PHE A 124 -16.32 -16.00 -32.56
N LYS A 125 -15.01 -15.73 -32.66
CA LYS A 125 -14.23 -15.17 -31.52
C LYS A 125 -14.54 -13.70 -31.25
N THR A 126 -15.20 -13.02 -32.19
CA THR A 126 -15.55 -11.60 -32.05
C THR A 126 -16.79 -11.46 -31.15
N GLU A 127 -16.71 -10.63 -30.12
CA GLU A 127 -17.85 -10.33 -29.24
C GLU A 127 -19.03 -9.72 -30.02
N LEU A 128 -20.27 -10.10 -29.68
CA LEU A 128 -21.48 -9.74 -30.42
C LEU A 128 -21.63 -8.23 -30.68
N GLY A 129 -21.36 -7.39 -29.68
CA GLY A 129 -21.48 -5.94 -29.80
C GLY A 129 -20.48 -5.29 -30.77
N LYS A 130 -19.48 -6.04 -31.26
CA LYS A 130 -18.49 -5.60 -32.25
C LYS A 130 -18.74 -6.19 -33.63
N ARG A 131 -19.71 -7.08 -33.77
CA ARG A 131 -20.02 -7.76 -35.03
C ARG A 131 -20.96 -6.89 -35.87
N VAL A 132 -20.68 -6.81 -37.17
CA VAL A 132 -21.54 -6.16 -38.16
C VAL A 132 -22.04 -7.24 -39.10
N LEU A 133 -23.35 -7.50 -39.06
CA LEU A 133 -23.98 -8.55 -39.86
C LEU A 133 -24.40 -8.02 -41.24
N PRO A 134 -24.35 -8.84 -42.31
CA PRO A 134 -23.87 -10.22 -42.32
C PRO A 134 -22.34 -10.31 -42.24
N ASP A 135 -21.84 -11.33 -41.55
CA ASP A 135 -20.41 -11.63 -41.44
C ASP A 135 -20.10 -13.10 -41.76
N ALA A 136 -18.84 -13.52 -41.59
CA ALA A 136 -18.41 -14.89 -41.83
C ALA A 136 -19.24 -15.93 -41.04
N THR A 137 -19.83 -15.56 -39.91
CA THR A 137 -20.66 -16.48 -39.12
C THR A 137 -22.07 -16.66 -39.70
N THR A 138 -22.61 -15.65 -40.40
CA THR A 138 -23.94 -15.73 -41.04
C THR A 138 -23.93 -16.85 -42.06
N GLU A 139 -22.87 -16.95 -42.86
CA GLU A 139 -22.64 -18.06 -43.78
C GLU A 139 -22.54 -19.41 -43.06
N ARG A 140 -21.89 -19.45 -41.89
CA ARG A 140 -21.78 -20.68 -41.07
C ARG A 140 -23.13 -21.08 -40.48
N GLY A 141 -23.96 -20.13 -40.05
CA GLY A 141 -25.33 -20.35 -39.61
C GLY A 141 -26.18 -20.97 -40.73
N ALA A 142 -26.10 -20.42 -41.94
CA ALA A 142 -26.77 -20.99 -43.11
C ALA A 142 -26.30 -22.42 -43.44
N ALA A 143 -24.99 -22.67 -43.35
CA ALA A 143 -24.43 -24.01 -43.56
C ALA A 143 -24.91 -25.02 -42.49
N LEU A 144 -24.98 -24.61 -41.22
CA LEU A 144 -25.51 -25.42 -40.13
C LEU A 144 -27.00 -25.69 -40.28
N LEU A 145 -27.79 -24.67 -40.66
CA LEU A 145 -29.21 -24.83 -40.93
C LEU A 145 -29.46 -25.84 -42.06
N LYS A 146 -28.63 -25.83 -43.11
CA LYS A 146 -28.70 -26.83 -44.19
C LYS A 146 -28.34 -28.23 -43.72
N LYS A 147 -27.34 -28.37 -42.84
CA LYS A 147 -26.87 -29.66 -42.30
C LYS A 147 -27.86 -30.25 -41.29
N PHE A 148 -28.43 -29.40 -40.44
CA PHE A 148 -29.26 -29.76 -39.30
C PHE A 148 -30.67 -29.15 -39.39
N LYS A 149 -31.35 -29.36 -40.53
CA LYS A 149 -32.62 -28.69 -40.88
C LYS A 149 -33.70 -28.78 -39.81
N LYS A 150 -33.77 -29.92 -39.11
CA LYS A 150 -34.80 -30.23 -38.11
C LYS A 150 -34.43 -29.80 -36.69
N SER A 151 -33.17 -29.41 -36.44
CA SER A 151 -32.74 -29.00 -35.12
C SER A 151 -33.30 -27.62 -34.80
N ARG A 152 -33.95 -27.51 -33.65
CA ARG A 152 -34.48 -26.27 -33.09
C ARG A 152 -34.22 -26.25 -31.59
N SER A 153 -34.06 -25.05 -31.03
CA SER A 153 -34.11 -24.89 -29.57
C SER A 153 -35.52 -25.14 -29.04
N PRO A 154 -35.68 -25.41 -27.73
CA PRO A 154 -36.99 -25.42 -27.08
C PRO A 154 -37.80 -24.12 -27.23
N GLN A 155 -37.14 -22.96 -27.42
CA GLN A 155 -37.78 -21.70 -27.79
C GLN A 155 -37.96 -21.52 -29.32
N ASN A 156 -37.92 -22.62 -30.08
CA ASN A 156 -38.13 -22.70 -31.53
C ASN A 156 -37.15 -21.86 -32.39
N ARG A 157 -35.92 -21.67 -31.92
CA ARG A 157 -34.85 -20.98 -32.66
C ARG A 157 -34.01 -21.95 -33.47
N ASP A 158 -33.41 -21.47 -34.56
CA ASP A 158 -32.60 -22.29 -35.44
C ASP A 158 -31.12 -21.84 -35.47
N PHE A 159 -30.33 -22.46 -36.34
CA PHE A 159 -28.90 -22.17 -36.46
C PHE A 159 -28.56 -20.82 -37.11
N SER A 160 -29.52 -20.16 -37.77
CA SER A 160 -29.32 -18.78 -38.23
C SER A 160 -29.27 -17.86 -37.01
N TYR A 161 -30.28 -17.96 -36.14
CA TYR A 161 -30.31 -17.21 -34.89
C TYR A 161 -29.11 -17.52 -33.99
N TRP A 162 -28.79 -18.81 -33.82
CA TRP A 162 -27.66 -19.23 -32.99
C TRP A 162 -26.35 -18.60 -33.48
N ALA A 163 -26.06 -18.63 -34.78
CA ALA A 163 -24.79 -18.10 -35.29
C ALA A 163 -24.65 -16.59 -35.10
N GLU A 164 -25.75 -15.84 -35.23
CA GLU A 164 -25.78 -14.40 -35.00
C GLU A 164 -25.64 -14.03 -33.51
N ASN A 165 -26.01 -14.94 -32.61
CA ASN A 165 -25.99 -14.73 -31.16
C ASN A 165 -24.95 -15.59 -30.42
N PHE A 166 -23.99 -16.17 -31.15
CA PHE A 166 -22.96 -17.05 -30.61
C PHE A 166 -21.57 -16.41 -30.59
N VAL A 167 -20.83 -16.64 -29.50
CA VAL A 167 -19.43 -16.27 -29.32
C VAL A 167 -18.59 -17.48 -28.88
N TRP A 168 -17.40 -17.61 -29.44
CA TRP A 168 -16.40 -18.58 -28.99
C TRP A 168 -15.31 -17.88 -28.19
N GLN A 169 -15.17 -18.21 -26.91
CA GLN A 169 -14.17 -17.62 -26.03
C GLN A 169 -13.04 -18.61 -25.74
N VAL A 170 -11.80 -18.17 -25.92
CA VAL A 170 -10.60 -18.96 -25.59
C VAL A 170 -9.87 -18.27 -24.44
N TYR A 171 -9.63 -18.99 -23.34
CA TYR A 171 -8.88 -18.47 -22.19
C TYR A 171 -7.51 -19.15 -21.99
N GLY A 172 -7.25 -20.26 -22.68
CA GLY A 172 -6.02 -21.03 -22.49
C GLY A 172 -6.07 -21.92 -21.25
N GLU A 173 -4.91 -22.17 -20.64
CA GLU A 173 -4.82 -23.00 -19.45
C GLU A 173 -5.33 -22.31 -18.18
N VAL A 174 -5.56 -23.11 -17.12
CA VAL A 174 -6.11 -22.67 -15.84
C VAL A 174 -5.34 -21.48 -15.25
N ASP A 175 -4.01 -21.55 -15.24
CA ASP A 175 -3.16 -20.50 -14.65
C ASP A 175 -3.29 -19.17 -15.40
N ALA A 176 -3.41 -19.22 -16.73
CA ALA A 176 -3.63 -18.04 -17.55
C ALA A 176 -5.01 -17.40 -17.26
N LEU A 177 -6.05 -18.22 -17.11
CA LEU A 177 -7.39 -17.77 -16.74
C LEU A 177 -7.42 -17.19 -15.31
N ALA A 178 -6.72 -17.82 -14.36
CA ALA A 178 -6.58 -17.30 -13.00
C ALA A 178 -5.92 -15.92 -13.00
N ALA A 179 -4.82 -15.74 -13.74
CA ALA A 179 -4.16 -14.44 -13.89
C ALA A 179 -5.08 -13.38 -14.54
N ILE A 180 -5.86 -13.75 -15.56
CA ILE A 180 -6.87 -12.88 -16.17
C ILE A 180 -7.92 -12.47 -15.14
N ASN A 181 -8.40 -13.40 -14.31
CA ASN A 181 -9.40 -13.11 -13.28
C ASN A 181 -8.86 -12.21 -12.17
N VAL A 182 -7.64 -12.46 -11.69
CA VAL A 182 -6.99 -11.58 -10.71
C VAL A 182 -6.83 -10.16 -11.27
N ASN A 183 -6.49 -10.02 -12.57
CA ASN A 183 -6.45 -8.71 -13.21
C ASN A 183 -7.84 -8.04 -13.29
N LYS A 184 -8.90 -8.81 -13.59
CA LYS A 184 -10.28 -8.29 -13.56
C LYS A 184 -10.68 -7.84 -12.16
N LEU A 185 -10.33 -8.60 -11.13
CA LEU A 185 -10.58 -8.25 -9.73
C LEU A 185 -9.81 -6.99 -9.33
N ALA A 186 -8.55 -6.85 -9.72
CA ALA A 186 -7.76 -5.64 -9.47
C ALA A 186 -8.42 -4.39 -10.08
N LYS A 187 -8.91 -4.50 -11.32
CA LYS A 187 -9.66 -3.41 -11.98
C LYS A 187 -11.00 -3.11 -11.31
N LEU A 188 -11.67 -4.12 -10.77
CA LEU A 188 -12.88 -3.93 -9.97
C LEU A 188 -12.58 -3.20 -8.66
N ALA A 189 -11.52 -3.60 -7.95
CA ALA A 189 -11.08 -2.93 -6.73
C ALA A 189 -10.76 -1.46 -6.99
N GLU A 190 -9.99 -1.18 -8.04
CA GLU A 190 -9.68 0.20 -8.47
C GLU A 190 -10.94 1.01 -8.76
N HIS A 191 -11.94 0.43 -9.43
CA HIS A 191 -13.22 1.08 -9.70
C HIS A 191 -13.97 1.49 -8.42
N TYR A 192 -13.82 0.72 -7.34
CA TYR A 192 -14.39 1.04 -6.03
C TYR A 192 -13.48 1.91 -5.15
N GLY A 193 -12.28 2.27 -5.63
CA GLY A 193 -11.32 3.12 -4.92
C GLY A 193 -10.36 2.36 -4.01
N ASN A 194 -10.50 1.05 -3.88
CA ASN A 194 -9.66 0.20 -3.04
C ASN A 194 -8.36 -0.19 -3.77
N ARG A 195 -7.29 -0.46 -3.01
CA ARG A 195 -5.98 -0.85 -3.58
C ARG A 195 -5.37 -2.06 -2.86
N PRO A 196 -6.03 -3.22 -2.89
CA PRO A 196 -5.49 -4.43 -2.28
C PRO A 196 -4.17 -4.84 -2.95
N ASN A 197 -3.24 -5.35 -2.15
CA ASN A 197 -2.01 -5.94 -2.67
C ASN A 197 -2.30 -7.31 -3.32
N TYR A 198 -1.28 -7.89 -3.97
CA TYR A 198 -1.43 -9.15 -4.69
C TYR A 198 -1.92 -10.32 -3.81
N ASN A 199 -1.43 -10.42 -2.58
CA ASN A 199 -1.82 -11.51 -1.68
C ASN A 199 -3.28 -11.37 -1.25
N GLN A 200 -3.73 -10.13 -0.96
CA GLN A 200 -5.12 -9.83 -0.66
C GLN A 200 -6.02 -10.13 -1.87
N LEU A 201 -5.63 -9.70 -3.07
CA LEU A 201 -6.35 -10.03 -4.31
C LEU A 201 -6.49 -11.54 -4.52
N LYS A 202 -5.41 -12.30 -4.26
CA LYS A 202 -5.45 -13.75 -4.38
C LYS A 202 -6.39 -14.39 -3.36
N ALA A 203 -6.37 -13.95 -2.10
CA ALA A 203 -7.27 -14.45 -1.06
C ALA A 203 -8.75 -14.19 -1.42
N ILE A 204 -9.07 -12.98 -1.87
CA ILE A 204 -10.43 -12.65 -2.35
C ILE A 204 -10.78 -13.51 -3.56
N TYR A 205 -9.85 -13.68 -4.50
CA TYR A 205 -10.08 -14.53 -5.67
C TYR A 205 -10.37 -15.99 -5.29
N ASP A 206 -9.64 -16.55 -4.33
CA ASP A 206 -9.84 -17.91 -3.84
C ASP A 206 -11.22 -18.07 -3.17
N GLU A 207 -11.73 -17.07 -2.43
CA GLU A 207 -13.09 -17.08 -1.87
C GLU A 207 -14.18 -17.07 -2.96
N PHE A 208 -13.95 -16.35 -4.05
CA PHE A 208 -14.86 -16.35 -5.21
C PHE A 208 -14.82 -17.67 -5.99
N LEU A 209 -13.68 -18.36 -6.01
CA LEU A 209 -13.61 -19.73 -6.53
C LEU A 209 -14.41 -20.70 -5.68
N GLU A 210 -14.33 -20.60 -4.35
CA GLU A 210 -15.15 -21.42 -3.45
C GLU A 210 -16.64 -21.13 -3.62
N LEU A 211 -17.03 -19.88 -3.86
CA LEU A 211 -18.42 -19.52 -4.17
C LEU A 211 -18.90 -20.20 -5.46
N ALA A 212 -18.07 -20.20 -6.51
CA ALA A 212 -18.38 -20.85 -7.77
C ALA A 212 -18.46 -22.39 -7.63
N ASP A 213 -17.52 -23.00 -6.91
CA ASP A 213 -17.50 -24.45 -6.64
C ASP A 213 -18.75 -24.90 -5.85
N LYS A 214 -19.14 -24.14 -4.81
CA LYS A 214 -20.38 -24.42 -4.06
C LYS A 214 -21.62 -24.35 -4.96
N ALA A 215 -21.71 -23.35 -5.84
CA ALA A 215 -22.81 -23.24 -6.79
C ALA A 215 -22.84 -24.38 -7.81
N ALA A 216 -21.68 -24.78 -8.33
CA ALA A 216 -21.56 -25.87 -9.29
C ALA A 216 -21.94 -27.23 -8.67
N THR A 217 -21.52 -27.48 -7.43
CA THR A 217 -21.70 -28.76 -6.73
C THR A 217 -23.03 -28.92 -5.97
N ALA A 218 -23.78 -27.84 -5.74
CA ALA A 218 -25.08 -27.90 -5.10
C ALA A 218 -26.07 -28.83 -5.83
N ASP A 219 -26.92 -29.54 -5.08
CA ASP A 219 -27.95 -30.41 -5.64
C ASP A 219 -29.20 -29.60 -5.98
N VAL A 220 -29.62 -29.61 -7.25
CA VAL A 220 -30.78 -28.86 -7.76
C VAL A 220 -32.07 -29.18 -7.00
N LYS A 221 -32.23 -30.40 -6.48
CA LYS A 221 -33.47 -30.84 -5.82
C LYS A 221 -33.54 -30.39 -4.37
N THR A 222 -32.40 -30.34 -3.68
CA THR A 222 -32.35 -30.03 -2.25
C THR A 222 -31.87 -28.61 -1.96
N ASP A 223 -31.11 -28.01 -2.87
CA ASP A 223 -30.47 -26.71 -2.69
C ASP A 223 -30.33 -25.92 -4.01
N ALA A 224 -31.46 -25.70 -4.68
CA ALA A 224 -31.50 -24.96 -5.94
C ALA A 224 -30.99 -23.51 -5.82
N ALA A 225 -31.20 -22.87 -4.67
CA ALA A 225 -30.84 -21.47 -4.45
C ALA A 225 -29.33 -21.25 -4.51
N THR A 226 -28.53 -22.17 -3.96
CA THR A 226 -27.06 -22.08 -3.96
C THR A 226 -26.47 -22.13 -5.37
N LYS A 227 -27.18 -22.68 -6.36
CA LYS A 227 -26.75 -22.63 -7.77
C LYS A 227 -26.78 -21.23 -8.38
N ILE A 228 -27.45 -20.28 -7.74
CA ILE A 228 -27.67 -18.93 -8.25
C ILE A 228 -26.83 -17.94 -7.44
N ILE A 229 -25.90 -17.29 -8.14
CA ILE A 229 -25.03 -16.25 -7.59
C ILE A 229 -25.63 -14.89 -7.96
N HIS A 230 -26.32 -14.26 -7.02
CA HIS A 230 -26.98 -12.97 -7.22
C HIS A 230 -26.01 -11.79 -7.13
N ARG A 231 -26.18 -10.80 -8.01
CA ARG A 231 -25.36 -9.58 -8.03
C ARG A 231 -25.29 -8.90 -6.68
N GLU A 232 -26.43 -8.63 -6.05
CA GLU A 232 -26.52 -7.79 -4.86
C GLU A 232 -25.69 -8.34 -3.69
N THR A 233 -25.95 -9.60 -3.31
CA THR A 233 -25.23 -10.28 -2.24
C THR A 233 -23.74 -10.43 -2.55
N THR A 234 -23.39 -10.78 -3.79
CA THR A 234 -21.98 -10.95 -4.18
C THR A 234 -21.23 -9.62 -4.26
N LEU A 235 -21.90 -8.52 -4.63
CA LEU A 235 -21.32 -7.19 -4.61
C LEU A 235 -21.08 -6.71 -3.17
N ALA A 236 -22.01 -6.97 -2.26
CA ALA A 236 -21.84 -6.67 -0.84
C ALA A 236 -20.65 -7.43 -0.26
N LEU A 237 -20.52 -8.73 -0.58
CA LEU A 237 -19.37 -9.54 -0.19
C LEU A 237 -18.05 -8.97 -0.73
N LEU A 238 -18.00 -8.60 -2.01
CA LEU A 238 -16.79 -8.00 -2.60
C LEU A 238 -16.39 -6.72 -1.85
N ARG A 239 -17.34 -5.81 -1.64
CA ARG A 239 -17.08 -4.53 -0.96
C ARG A 239 -16.55 -4.74 0.45
N GLN A 240 -17.19 -5.62 1.22
CA GLN A 240 -16.74 -5.96 2.56
C GLN A 240 -15.27 -6.45 2.55
N ARG A 241 -14.92 -7.35 1.63
CA ARG A 241 -13.56 -7.88 1.54
C ARG A 241 -12.52 -6.85 1.10
N LEU A 242 -12.92 -5.92 0.23
CA LEU A 242 -12.06 -4.81 -0.17
C LEU A 242 -11.84 -3.82 0.99
N ASP A 243 -12.87 -3.52 1.76
CA ASP A 243 -12.78 -2.65 2.94
C ASP A 243 -11.91 -3.29 4.04
N GLU A 244 -12.06 -4.60 4.27
CA GLU A 244 -11.19 -5.37 5.16
C GLU A 244 -9.73 -5.35 4.68
N ALA A 245 -9.50 -5.46 3.37
CA ALA A 245 -8.16 -5.38 2.78
C ALA A 245 -7.53 -3.99 2.97
N ASP A 246 -8.29 -2.91 2.80
CA ASP A 246 -7.82 -1.55 3.01
C ASP A 246 -7.55 -1.25 4.49
N ALA A 247 -8.36 -1.80 5.41
CA ALA A 247 -8.12 -1.69 6.85
C ALA A 247 -6.79 -2.36 7.26
N VAL A 248 -6.52 -3.56 6.73
CA VAL A 248 -5.23 -4.26 6.95
C VAL A 248 -4.07 -3.52 6.28
N ALA A 249 -4.29 -2.93 5.10
CA ALA A 249 -3.26 -2.13 4.44
C ALA A 249 -2.94 -0.86 5.25
N THR A 250 -3.94 -0.25 5.89
CA THR A 250 -3.76 0.93 6.74
C THR A 250 -2.98 0.59 8.01
N SER A 251 -3.30 -0.54 8.67
CA SER A 251 -2.59 -0.99 9.89
C SER A 251 -1.13 -1.40 9.65
N THR A 252 -0.74 -1.62 8.39
CA THR A 252 0.64 -1.93 8.00
C THR A 252 1.27 -0.84 7.13
N SER A 253 0.56 0.28 6.94
CA SER A 253 1.03 1.39 6.13
C SER A 253 2.25 2.04 6.79
N LYS A 254 3.12 2.62 5.96
CA LYS A 254 4.28 3.37 6.44
C LYS A 254 3.89 4.85 6.53
N PRO A 255 3.88 5.47 7.73
CA PRO A 255 3.42 6.84 7.92
C PRO A 255 4.40 7.88 7.34
N TYR A 256 5.70 7.60 7.38
CA TYR A 256 6.76 8.59 7.13
C TYR A 256 7.14 8.74 5.64
N LYS A 257 6.19 8.49 4.72
CA LYS A 257 6.42 8.51 3.25
C LYS A 257 6.50 9.91 2.66
N ALA A 258 5.77 10.85 3.23
CA ALA A 258 5.70 12.23 2.78
C ALA A 258 6.31 13.15 3.85
N ARG A 259 6.79 14.31 3.43
CA ARG A 259 7.30 15.35 4.31
C ARG A 259 7.04 16.73 3.70
N PRO A 260 6.80 17.76 4.52
CA PRO A 260 6.79 19.15 4.05
C PRO A 260 8.10 19.52 3.34
N ASP A 261 8.02 20.48 2.40
CA ASP A 261 9.23 21.06 1.79
C ASP A 261 10.10 21.74 2.86
N PRO A 262 11.44 21.63 2.77
CA PRO A 262 12.32 22.14 3.81
C PRO A 262 12.27 23.67 3.90
N PHE A 263 11.99 24.20 5.10
CA PHE A 263 12.06 25.64 5.37
C PHE A 263 13.45 26.11 5.83
N LEU A 264 14.14 25.25 6.59
CA LEU A 264 15.53 25.42 7.01
C LEU A 264 16.45 25.14 5.82
N VAL A 265 17.33 26.09 5.52
CA VAL A 265 18.22 25.99 4.37
C VAL A 265 19.65 25.84 4.84
N GLU A 266 20.29 24.77 4.39
CA GLU A 266 21.71 24.53 4.62
C GLU A 266 22.55 25.64 3.97
N PHE A 267 23.50 26.20 4.72
CA PHE A 267 24.44 27.20 4.22
C PHE A 267 25.91 26.87 4.52
N HIS A 268 26.16 25.84 5.34
CA HIS A 268 27.48 25.34 5.66
C HIS A 268 27.39 23.86 6.04
N ALA A 269 28.29 23.02 5.52
CA ALA A 269 28.45 21.65 5.93
C ALA A 269 29.93 21.24 5.85
N SER A 270 30.37 20.41 6.79
CA SER A 270 31.70 19.81 6.80
C SER A 270 31.62 18.43 7.45
N THR A 271 32.43 17.48 6.96
CA THR A 271 32.50 16.12 7.48
C THR A 271 33.96 15.76 7.71
N GLU A 272 34.22 15.14 8.86
CA GLU A 272 35.53 14.63 9.27
C GLU A 272 35.38 13.12 9.46
N GLU A 273 35.50 12.37 8.36
CA GLU A 273 35.20 10.92 8.32
C GLU A 273 36.07 10.13 9.30
N GLU A 274 37.35 10.47 9.40
CA GLU A 274 38.32 9.81 10.31
C GLU A 274 37.92 9.93 11.79
N LEU A 275 37.19 11.00 12.14
CA LEU A 275 36.74 11.25 13.50
C LEU A 275 35.27 10.87 13.72
N LEU A 276 34.59 10.34 12.70
CA LEU A 276 33.15 10.08 12.71
C LEU A 276 32.34 11.31 13.14
N ARG A 277 32.76 12.50 12.66
CA ARG A 277 32.10 13.78 12.98
C ARG A 277 31.57 14.44 11.72
N SER A 278 30.45 15.12 11.87
CA SER A 278 29.97 16.06 10.87
C SER A 278 29.38 17.29 11.54
N VAL A 279 29.40 18.40 10.81
CA VAL A 279 28.72 19.63 11.19
C VAL A 279 27.89 20.11 10.00
N THR A 280 26.66 20.52 10.27
CA THR A 280 25.87 21.30 9.30
C THR A 280 25.18 22.46 9.99
N ALA A 281 25.18 23.62 9.35
CA ALA A 281 24.41 24.77 9.78
C ALA A 281 23.25 25.11 8.84
N PHE A 282 22.15 25.56 9.44
CA PHE A 282 20.94 25.99 8.73
C PHE A 282 20.55 27.41 9.12
N ASP A 283 20.01 28.12 8.14
CA ASP A 283 19.38 29.41 8.32
C ASP A 283 18.01 29.40 7.64
N VAL A 284 17.09 30.20 8.15
CA VAL A 284 15.82 30.46 7.47
C VAL A 284 15.89 31.70 6.60
N ARG A 285 17.03 32.36 6.42
CA ARG A 285 17.24 33.49 5.51
C ARG A 285 16.37 34.72 5.81
N TYR A 286 16.78 35.84 5.23
CA TYR A 286 15.98 37.07 5.23
C TYR A 286 15.01 37.11 4.05
N SER A 287 13.82 37.68 4.28
CA SER A 287 12.92 38.15 3.22
C SER A 287 12.53 39.59 3.52
N LEU A 288 12.69 40.48 2.54
CA LEU A 288 12.47 41.92 2.71
C LEU A 288 13.21 42.48 3.95
N LYS A 289 14.47 42.06 4.15
CA LYS A 289 15.32 42.43 5.28
C LYS A 289 14.76 42.06 6.67
N LYS A 290 13.81 41.12 6.75
CA LYS A 290 13.35 40.49 7.99
C LYS A 290 13.71 39.01 8.04
N TRP A 291 14.28 38.55 9.16
CA TRP A 291 14.56 37.13 9.36
C TRP A 291 13.24 36.38 9.51
N ARG A 292 13.08 35.23 8.85
CA ARG A 292 11.76 34.58 8.66
C ARG A 292 11.26 33.79 9.88
N CYS A 293 11.25 34.40 11.07
CA CYS A 293 10.81 33.81 12.34
C CYS A 293 9.39 33.22 12.27
N ASP A 294 8.40 34.02 11.83
CA ASP A 294 7.00 33.59 11.76
C ASP A 294 6.77 32.42 10.79
N GLY A 295 7.60 32.36 9.74
CA GLY A 295 7.59 31.28 8.77
C GLY A 295 8.16 29.99 9.35
N LEU A 296 9.25 30.09 10.14
CA LEU A 296 9.80 28.94 10.86
C LEU A 296 8.79 28.40 11.88
N ALA A 297 8.18 29.28 12.68
CA ALA A 297 7.14 28.90 13.63
C ALA A 297 5.98 28.16 12.92
N LYS A 298 5.53 28.64 11.76
CA LYS A 298 4.52 27.94 10.96
C LYS A 298 4.99 26.55 10.54
N HIS A 299 6.20 26.44 10.02
CA HIS A 299 6.74 25.18 9.56
C HIS A 299 6.86 24.15 10.68
N LEU A 300 7.26 24.57 11.89
CA LEU A 300 7.33 23.67 13.05
C LEU A 300 5.95 23.11 13.45
N ILE A 301 4.88 23.88 13.29
CA ILE A 301 3.51 23.38 13.50
C ILE A 301 3.16 22.26 12.51
N GLU A 302 3.63 22.33 11.26
CA GLU A 302 3.39 21.29 10.25
C GLU A 302 4.00 19.93 10.65
N TRP A 303 5.02 19.94 11.51
CA TRP A 303 5.68 18.74 12.05
C TRP A 303 5.07 18.19 13.34
N LEU A 304 4.18 18.94 14.01
CA LEU A 304 3.61 18.53 15.29
C LEU A 304 2.90 17.16 15.25
N PRO A 305 2.09 16.82 14.22
CA PRO A 305 1.46 15.50 14.18
C PRO A 305 2.48 14.35 14.18
N GLU A 306 3.56 14.48 13.41
CA GLU A 306 4.58 13.43 13.34
C GLU A 306 5.42 13.36 14.63
N PHE A 307 5.67 14.50 15.27
CA PHE A 307 6.43 14.59 16.52
C PHE A 307 5.63 14.08 17.73
N SER A 308 4.33 14.38 17.78
CA SER A 308 3.49 14.16 18.96
C SER A 308 2.71 12.84 18.96
N LEU A 309 2.46 12.22 17.81
CA LEU A 309 1.57 11.06 17.69
C LEU A 309 2.30 9.79 17.31
N LYS A 310 1.74 8.63 17.68
CA LYS A 310 2.30 7.33 17.28
C LYS A 310 2.19 7.09 15.77
N ALA A 311 3.02 6.21 15.25
CA ALA A 311 3.02 5.83 13.84
C ALA A 311 1.65 5.26 13.41
N SER A 312 1.03 4.44 14.27
CA SER A 312 -0.32 3.90 14.11
C SER A 312 -1.44 4.96 14.11
N GLU A 313 -1.20 6.13 14.68
CA GLU A 313 -2.13 7.26 14.62
C GLU A 313 -1.94 8.08 13.34
N ILE A 314 -0.69 8.27 12.91
CA ILE A 314 -0.33 9.05 11.72
C ILE A 314 -0.90 8.42 10.45
N VAL A 315 -0.89 7.09 10.33
CA VAL A 315 -1.48 6.37 9.16
C VAL A 315 -2.99 6.59 9.00
N ASN A 316 -3.66 7.07 10.06
CA ASN A 316 -5.10 7.32 10.09
C ASN A 316 -5.48 8.80 9.87
N ILE A 317 -4.51 9.66 9.56
CA ILE A 317 -4.78 11.06 9.25
C ILE A 317 -5.52 11.13 7.90
N GLN A 318 -6.71 11.73 7.92
CA GLN A 318 -7.59 11.90 6.77
C GLN A 318 -8.09 13.36 6.73
N ALA A 319 -8.54 13.81 5.56
CA ALA A 319 -8.96 15.19 5.38
C ALA A 319 -10.04 15.63 6.38
N HIS A 320 -10.99 14.74 6.72
CA HIS A 320 -12.10 15.05 7.61
C HIS A 320 -11.73 15.07 9.11
N ASN A 321 -10.56 14.54 9.49
CA ASN A 321 -10.11 14.50 10.90
C ASN A 321 -8.86 15.36 11.14
N ALA A 322 -8.34 16.05 10.11
CA ALA A 322 -7.08 16.80 10.17
C ALA A 322 -7.06 17.86 11.30
N GLU A 323 -8.17 18.56 11.52
CA GLU A 323 -8.28 19.55 12.59
C GLU A 323 -8.17 18.91 13.99
N ALA A 324 -8.89 17.81 14.22
CA ALA A 324 -8.82 17.07 15.48
C ALA A 324 -7.41 16.51 15.75
N ILE A 325 -6.72 16.05 14.70
CA ILE A 325 -5.34 15.57 14.77
C ILE A 325 -4.39 16.69 15.19
N ILE A 326 -4.49 17.87 14.57
CA ILE A 326 -3.61 19.01 14.89
C ILE A 326 -3.78 19.42 16.35
N ALA A 327 -5.01 19.58 16.82
CA ALA A 327 -5.22 19.97 18.22
C ALA A 327 -4.77 18.90 19.20
N ARG A 328 -5.05 17.61 18.94
CA ARG A 328 -4.52 16.53 19.78
C ARG A 328 -2.98 16.57 19.85
N SER A 329 -2.33 16.88 18.73
CA SER A 329 -0.87 17.01 18.65
C SER A 329 -0.36 18.19 19.48
N ILE A 330 -1.08 19.32 19.47
CA ILE A 330 -0.78 20.50 20.29
C ILE A 330 -1.02 20.18 21.77
N CYS A 331 -2.14 19.55 22.13
CA CYS A 331 -2.43 19.14 23.51
C CYS A 331 -1.34 18.20 24.05
N ALA A 332 -0.95 17.17 23.28
CA ALA A 332 0.13 16.27 23.67
C ALA A 332 1.48 17.00 23.80
N PHE A 333 1.75 17.98 22.94
CA PHE A 333 2.96 18.81 23.02
C PHE A 333 2.95 19.76 24.22
N ASN A 334 1.77 20.22 24.67
CA ASN A 334 1.62 21.11 25.82
C ASN A 334 1.55 20.36 27.15
N ASP A 335 0.99 19.14 27.17
CA ASP A 335 0.81 18.30 28.36
C ASP A 335 2.07 17.46 28.63
N ASN A 336 3.17 18.13 29.01
CA ASN A 336 4.40 17.45 29.39
C ASN A 336 5.21 18.19 30.47
N ASP A 337 6.16 17.47 31.07
CA ASP A 337 7.03 17.97 32.13
C ASP A 337 8.28 18.71 31.60
N LEU A 338 8.54 18.72 30.29
CA LEU A 338 9.75 19.34 29.76
C LEU A 338 9.58 20.86 29.64
N PRO A 339 10.67 21.62 29.90
CA PRO A 339 10.72 23.03 29.55
C PRO A 339 10.35 23.30 28.09
N ARG A 340 9.63 24.40 27.86
CA ARG A 340 9.09 24.74 26.54
C ARG A 340 10.17 24.96 25.48
N ASP A 341 11.28 25.57 25.88
CA ASP A 341 12.45 25.75 25.04
C ASP A 341 13.06 24.41 24.62
N ARG A 342 13.23 23.47 25.54
CA ARG A 342 13.71 22.11 25.22
C ARG A 342 12.78 21.41 24.23
N LEU A 343 11.47 21.48 24.42
CA LEU A 343 10.50 20.91 23.48
C LEU A 343 10.60 21.49 22.06
N VAL A 344 10.69 22.80 21.94
CA VAL A 344 10.85 23.47 20.65
C VAL A 344 12.19 23.09 20.00
N ALA A 345 13.26 22.94 20.80
CA ALA A 345 14.54 22.44 20.31
C ALA A 345 14.42 21.04 19.73
N GLU A 346 13.78 20.11 20.45
CA GLU A 346 13.57 18.73 19.98
C GLU A 346 12.70 18.69 18.71
N LEU A 347 11.71 19.57 18.59
CA LEU A 347 10.89 19.69 17.37
C LEU A 347 11.68 20.22 16.17
N ILE A 348 12.60 21.18 16.37
CA ILE A 348 13.52 21.65 15.33
C ILE A 348 14.44 20.51 14.88
N LEU A 349 14.99 19.74 15.83
CA LEU A 349 15.85 18.61 15.50
C LEU A 349 15.08 17.56 14.69
N HIS A 350 13.86 17.21 15.11
CA HIS A 350 12.98 16.33 14.37
C HIS A 350 12.78 16.80 12.92
N ALA A 351 12.45 18.08 12.71
CA ALA A 351 12.26 18.66 11.38
C ALA A 351 13.53 18.57 10.51
N ILE A 352 14.72 18.79 11.08
CA ILE A 352 16.00 18.64 10.37
C ILE A 352 16.25 17.18 9.96
N LEU A 353 16.09 16.25 10.90
CA LEU A 353 16.33 14.82 10.66
C LEU A 353 15.39 14.28 9.58
N ARG A 354 14.11 14.66 9.64
CA ARG A 354 13.11 14.29 8.65
C ARG A 354 13.25 15.00 7.31
N GLY A 355 13.76 16.24 7.30
CA GLY A 355 14.01 16.99 6.08
C GLY A 355 15.18 16.43 5.25
N ARG A 356 16.23 15.94 5.91
CA ARG A 356 17.48 15.53 5.23
C ARG A 356 17.63 14.04 5.00
N ALA A 357 17.40 13.25 6.03
CA ALA A 357 17.66 11.83 5.99
C ALA A 357 16.40 11.07 5.57
N ASN A 358 16.59 9.86 5.04
CA ASN A 358 15.50 8.89 4.99
C ASN A 358 15.34 8.30 6.41
N SER A 359 14.63 9.07 7.23
CA SER A 359 14.57 8.91 8.67
C SER A 359 13.16 8.54 9.12
N GLU A 360 13.02 7.51 9.95
CA GLU A 360 11.75 7.08 10.55
C GLU A 360 11.81 7.32 12.07
N PRO A 361 10.99 8.23 12.65
CA PRO A 361 11.04 8.54 14.06
C PRO A 361 10.42 7.43 14.92
N ILE A 362 11.08 7.14 16.04
CA ILE A 362 10.49 6.43 17.18
C ILE A 362 9.62 7.45 17.92
N ALA A 363 8.37 7.52 17.49
CA ALA A 363 7.40 8.52 17.92
C ALA A 363 7.23 8.62 19.44
N CYS A 364 6.88 9.82 19.90
CA CYS A 364 6.57 10.15 21.30
C CYS A 364 7.70 9.92 22.32
N LYS A 365 8.93 9.60 21.90
CA LYS A 365 10.06 9.37 22.82
C LYS A 365 10.31 10.53 23.78
N VAL A 366 10.20 11.77 23.29
CA VAL A 366 10.34 12.99 24.08
C VAL A 366 9.37 13.08 25.27
N PHE A 367 8.23 12.38 25.22
CA PHE A 367 7.22 12.36 26.29
C PHE A 367 7.30 11.09 27.16
N TYR A 368 8.14 10.12 26.80
CA TYR A 368 8.18 8.82 27.47
C TYR A 368 9.00 8.86 28.76
N LYS A 369 8.36 8.49 29.88
CA LYS A 369 9.02 8.36 31.18
C LYS A 369 9.40 6.91 31.46
N ALA A 370 10.69 6.63 31.55
CA ALA A 370 11.22 5.36 32.05
C ALA A 370 11.54 5.50 33.54
N ALA A 371 10.98 4.62 34.38
CA ALA A 371 11.13 4.70 35.85
C ALA A 371 10.82 6.11 36.43
N GLY A 372 9.81 6.79 35.86
CA GLY A 372 9.37 8.12 36.29
C GLY A 372 10.25 9.28 35.81
N LYS A 373 11.31 9.02 35.01
CA LYS A 373 12.21 10.05 34.47
C LYS A 373 12.13 10.11 32.95
N LEU A 374 12.21 11.32 32.40
CA LEU A 374 12.36 11.53 30.97
C LEU A 374 13.81 11.25 30.54
N SER A 375 13.99 10.76 29.31
CA SER A 375 15.31 10.60 28.71
C SER A 375 15.92 11.97 28.39
N GLU A 376 17.26 12.04 28.40
CA GLU A 376 17.96 13.22 27.88
C GLU A 376 17.86 13.33 26.34
N PHE A 377 17.63 12.20 25.66
CA PHE A 377 17.45 12.13 24.22
C PHE A 377 15.97 12.16 23.85
N GLY A 378 15.49 13.32 23.40
CA GLY A 378 14.08 13.50 23.03
C GLY A 378 13.73 12.85 21.68
N ASN A 379 14.69 12.86 20.75
CA ASN A 379 14.53 12.25 19.43
C ASN A 379 15.21 10.87 19.37
N ALA A 380 14.53 9.89 18.79
CA ALA A 380 15.18 8.67 18.29
C ALA A 380 14.66 8.39 16.88
N HIS A 381 15.57 8.13 15.96
CA HIS A 381 15.23 7.92 14.56
C HIS A 381 15.98 6.71 14.00
N ILE A 382 15.31 5.93 13.17
CA ILE A 382 15.94 4.92 12.31
C ILE A 382 16.32 5.62 11.02
N VAL A 383 17.60 5.71 10.70
CA VAL A 383 18.10 6.39 9.50
C VAL A 383 18.65 5.36 8.52
N GLN A 384 18.19 5.45 7.28
CA GLN A 384 18.50 4.49 6.23
C GLN A 384 19.28 5.17 5.11
N GLU A 385 20.47 4.66 4.82
CA GLU A 385 21.29 5.13 3.70
C GLU A 385 21.48 4.01 2.68
N PRO A 386 21.35 4.28 1.37
CA PRO A 386 21.58 3.26 0.35
C PRO A 386 22.98 2.64 0.46
N GLY A 387 23.05 1.33 0.64
CA GLY A 387 24.32 0.58 0.70
C GLY A 387 25.01 0.56 2.07
N GLN A 388 24.37 1.08 3.13
CA GLN A 388 24.83 0.99 4.51
C GLN A 388 23.80 0.26 5.39
N ASP A 389 24.26 -0.22 6.54
CA ASP A 389 23.37 -0.69 7.59
C ASP A 389 22.53 0.46 8.15
N ASP A 390 21.31 0.14 8.58
CA ASP A 390 20.42 1.11 9.22
C ASP A 390 21.06 1.62 10.52
N GLN A 391 20.92 2.93 10.78
CA GLN A 391 21.50 3.58 11.95
C GLN A 391 20.41 3.99 12.95
N LEU A 392 20.74 3.92 14.23
CA LEU A 392 19.95 4.49 15.31
C LEU A 392 20.50 5.88 15.64
N TRP A 393 19.70 6.91 15.43
CA TRP A 393 20.06 8.29 15.74
C TRP A 393 19.39 8.71 17.04
N LEU A 394 20.16 8.94 18.11
CA LEU A 394 19.70 9.39 19.43
C LEU A 394 19.98 10.88 19.61
N GLY A 395 18.94 11.69 19.45
CA GLY A 395 19.08 13.13 19.34
C GLY A 395 19.01 13.88 20.65
N LEU A 396 19.90 14.87 20.76
CA LEU A 396 19.94 15.81 21.87
C LEU A 396 19.84 17.23 21.31
N ALA A 397 18.85 18.00 21.74
CA ALA A 397 18.64 19.36 21.26
C ALA A 397 18.69 20.39 22.39
N ARG A 398 19.26 21.57 22.12
CA ARG A 398 19.30 22.72 23.03
C ARG A 398 18.97 24.02 22.31
N LEU A 399 18.19 24.87 22.99
CA LEU A 399 18.05 26.29 22.68
C LEU A 399 18.96 27.08 23.62
N ILE A 400 19.78 27.96 23.06
CA ILE A 400 20.88 28.63 23.74
C ILE A 400 20.67 30.12 23.66
N GLN A 401 20.40 30.73 24.80
CA GLN A 401 20.31 32.18 24.91
C GLN A 401 21.70 32.81 24.84
N ALA A 402 21.75 34.08 24.43
CA ALA A 402 22.99 34.84 24.37
C ALA A 402 23.79 34.75 25.68
N GLY A 403 25.08 34.39 25.58
CA GLY A 403 25.99 34.26 26.73
C GLY A 403 25.98 32.88 27.43
N SER A 404 25.15 31.93 27.01
CA SER A 404 25.01 30.62 27.66
C SER A 404 25.62 29.45 26.85
N MET A 405 26.42 29.74 25.82
CA MET A 405 26.98 28.70 24.94
C MET A 405 27.90 27.74 25.70
N ASP A 406 28.94 28.25 26.36
CA ASP A 406 29.96 27.41 27.01
C ASP A 406 29.38 26.49 28.09
N SER A 407 28.46 27.00 28.92
CA SER A 407 27.78 26.20 29.95
C SER A 407 26.90 25.12 29.33
N THR A 408 26.24 25.42 28.20
CA THR A 408 25.43 24.43 27.48
C THR A 408 26.30 23.34 26.85
N LEU A 409 27.41 23.72 26.20
CA LEU A 409 28.35 22.75 25.61
C LEU A 409 28.87 21.78 26.68
N LYS A 410 29.23 22.29 27.86
CA LYS A 410 29.64 21.46 28.99
C LYS A 410 28.57 20.46 29.40
N GLN A 411 27.32 20.90 29.57
CA GLN A 411 26.20 20.02 29.93
C GLN A 411 25.94 18.94 28.87
N ILE A 412 26.08 19.28 27.58
CA ILE A 412 25.94 18.30 26.49
C ILE A 412 27.02 17.23 26.60
N CYS A 413 28.28 17.62 26.80
CA CYS A 413 29.38 16.66 26.96
C CYS A 413 29.19 15.77 28.19
N GLU A 414 28.72 16.30 29.32
CA GLU A 414 28.41 15.51 30.52
C GLU A 414 27.31 14.46 30.27
N VAL A 415 26.26 14.83 29.51
CA VAL A 415 25.20 13.88 29.14
C VAL A 415 25.73 12.79 28.21
N LEU A 416 26.50 13.16 27.18
CA LEU A 416 27.06 12.21 26.23
C LEU A 416 28.02 11.23 26.92
N ASP A 417 28.90 11.73 27.79
CA ASP A 417 29.84 10.91 28.56
C ASP A 417 29.10 9.86 29.41
N ALA A 418 28.08 10.30 30.16
CA ALA A 418 27.26 9.41 30.99
C ALA A 418 26.48 8.36 30.18
N THR A 419 26.18 8.68 28.91
CA THR A 419 25.41 7.79 28.02
C THR A 419 26.25 6.63 27.50
N ILE A 420 27.57 6.79 27.38
CA ILE A 420 28.48 5.70 26.97
C ILE A 420 28.75 4.78 28.17
N SER A 421 27.71 4.09 28.63
CA SER A 421 27.78 3.06 29.66
C SER A 421 26.75 1.96 29.40
N ASP A 422 27.05 0.74 29.86
CA ASP A 422 26.17 -0.42 29.65
C ASP A 422 24.75 -0.19 30.20
N ALA A 423 24.65 0.39 31.40
CA ALA A 423 23.38 0.69 32.03
C ALA A 423 22.55 1.73 31.27
N ALA A 424 23.18 2.81 30.80
CA ALA A 424 22.50 3.88 30.09
C ALA A 424 22.03 3.43 28.69
N LEU A 425 22.90 2.77 27.92
CA LEU A 425 22.56 2.26 26.60
C LEU A 425 21.48 1.18 26.67
N SER A 426 21.55 0.28 27.65
CA SER A 426 20.51 -0.72 27.88
C SER A 426 19.16 -0.09 28.22
N ALA A 427 19.14 0.97 29.03
CA ALA A 427 17.91 1.70 29.34
C ALA A 427 17.34 2.40 28.09
N GLU A 428 18.18 3.05 27.29
CA GLU A 428 17.76 3.68 26.03
C GLU A 428 17.23 2.65 25.02
N ARG A 429 17.86 1.48 24.93
CA ARG A 429 17.39 0.36 24.12
C ARG A 429 15.99 -0.07 24.51
N GLU A 430 15.71 -0.24 25.80
CA GLU A 430 14.38 -0.63 26.27
C GLU A 430 13.30 0.42 25.94
N ILE A 431 13.64 1.71 26.03
CA ILE A 431 12.74 2.80 25.61
C ILE A 431 12.42 2.67 24.12
N ILE A 432 13.43 2.45 23.27
CA ILE A 432 13.24 2.29 21.83
C ILE A 432 12.37 1.07 21.52
N ILE A 433 12.64 -0.08 22.15
CA ILE A 433 11.85 -1.30 21.95
C ILE A 433 10.39 -1.07 22.37
N ALA A 434 10.15 -0.39 23.49
CA ALA A 434 8.80 -0.15 24.00
C ALA A 434 7.97 0.79 23.13
N LEU A 435 8.62 1.77 22.48
CA LEU A 435 7.95 2.79 21.68
C LEU A 435 7.86 2.43 20.19
N ARG A 436 8.82 1.67 19.68
CA ARG A 436 8.88 1.30 18.26
C ARG A 436 7.67 0.45 17.89
N GLU A 437 7.01 0.81 16.79
CA GLU A 437 5.92 0.04 16.18
C GLU A 437 6.45 -0.67 14.91
N PRO A 438 6.94 -1.93 14.99
CA PRO A 438 7.73 -2.53 13.91
C PRO A 438 6.98 -2.63 12.57
N HIS A 439 5.66 -2.82 12.61
CA HIS A 439 4.81 -2.88 11.42
C HIS A 439 4.81 -1.56 10.62
N HIS A 440 5.13 -0.43 11.25
CA HIS A 440 5.18 0.90 10.63
C HIS A 440 6.59 1.36 10.25
N HIS A 441 7.62 0.58 10.60
CA HIS A 441 9.02 0.88 10.30
C HIS A 441 9.59 -0.09 9.25
N LEU A 442 10.64 0.28 8.52
CA LEU A 442 11.27 -0.55 7.50
C LEU A 442 12.75 -0.83 7.77
N PRO A 443 13.18 -1.37 8.93
CA PRO A 443 14.58 -1.76 9.04
C PRO A 443 14.86 -2.91 8.08
N LYS A 444 15.79 -2.66 7.16
CA LYS A 444 16.22 -3.60 6.12
C LYS A 444 17.35 -4.48 6.60
N ALA A 445 18.11 -4.04 7.61
CA ALA A 445 19.28 -4.73 8.10
C ALA A 445 18.96 -5.67 9.28
N GLU A 446 19.37 -6.93 9.17
CA GLU A 446 19.37 -7.89 10.28
C GLU A 446 20.24 -7.39 11.44
N THR A 447 21.39 -6.77 11.12
CA THR A 447 22.32 -6.12 12.06
C THR A 447 21.63 -5.13 12.99
N PHE A 448 20.78 -4.24 12.46
CA PHE A 448 20.07 -3.25 13.27
C PHE A 448 19.08 -3.88 14.25
N ASN A 449 18.32 -4.88 13.79
CA ASN A 449 17.39 -5.59 14.67
C ASN A 449 18.14 -6.41 15.73
N GLN A 450 19.29 -6.98 15.39
CA GLN A 450 20.16 -7.66 16.34
C GLN A 450 20.72 -6.68 17.39
N ALA A 451 21.16 -5.49 16.98
CA ALA A 451 21.66 -4.44 17.88
C ALA A 451 20.61 -3.95 18.90
N LEU A 452 19.33 -3.98 18.51
CA LEU A 452 18.20 -3.66 19.39
C LEU A 452 17.62 -4.87 20.13
N HIS A 453 18.17 -6.07 19.98
CA HIS A 453 17.68 -7.23 20.71
C HIS A 453 18.10 -7.12 22.19
N ARG A 454 17.17 -7.47 23.10
CA ARG A 454 17.35 -7.27 24.56
C ARG A 454 18.60 -7.92 25.14
N ASN A 455 18.97 -9.08 24.59
CA ASN A 455 20.11 -9.87 25.07
C ASN A 455 21.41 -9.59 24.30
N SER A 456 21.42 -8.63 23.38
CA SER A 456 22.63 -8.29 22.62
C SER A 456 23.59 -7.44 23.47
N PRO A 457 24.91 -7.60 23.29
CA PRO A 457 25.91 -6.69 23.86
C PRO A 457 25.60 -5.23 23.52
N VAL A 458 26.02 -4.30 24.38
CA VAL A 458 25.88 -2.85 24.09
C VAL A 458 26.79 -2.40 22.94
N ASP A 459 27.89 -3.10 22.69
CA ASP A 459 28.78 -2.88 21.55
C ASP A 459 28.05 -2.97 20.21
N ASP A 460 27.11 -3.92 20.06
CA ASP A 460 26.31 -4.04 18.84
C ASP A 460 25.46 -2.79 18.61
N MET A 461 24.94 -2.19 19.68
CA MET A 461 24.18 -0.94 19.61
C MET A 461 25.08 0.25 19.28
N LEU A 462 26.30 0.31 19.84
CA LEU A 462 27.28 1.36 19.53
C LEU A 462 27.63 1.40 18.04
N ASN A 463 27.77 0.24 17.40
CA ASN A 463 28.10 0.12 15.97
C ASN A 463 27.07 0.76 15.03
N VAL A 464 25.81 0.82 15.47
CA VAL A 464 24.72 1.44 14.68
C VAL A 464 24.34 2.82 15.20
N LEU A 465 24.97 3.31 16.27
CA LEU A 465 24.58 4.53 16.97
C LEU A 465 25.17 5.79 16.32
N CYS A 466 24.34 6.82 16.25
CA CYS A 466 24.74 8.19 15.94
C CYS A 466 24.09 9.15 16.95
N PHE A 467 24.84 10.14 17.42
CA PHE A 467 24.31 11.24 18.23
C PHE A 467 24.14 12.49 17.37
N PRO A 468 22.93 12.77 16.87
CA PRO A 468 22.63 14.08 16.34
C PRO A 468 22.48 15.12 17.47
N ILE A 469 23.30 16.16 17.45
CA ILE A 469 23.31 17.22 18.46
C ILE A 469 22.84 18.52 17.82
N LEU A 470 21.71 19.07 18.24
CA LEU A 470 21.23 20.37 17.77
C LEU A 470 21.59 21.48 18.75
N LEU A 471 22.33 22.48 18.25
CA LEU A 471 22.58 23.76 18.91
C LEU A 471 21.81 24.86 18.18
N THR A 472 20.70 25.28 18.75
CA THR A 472 19.97 26.45 18.25
C THR A 472 20.25 27.63 19.16
N TYR A 473 20.71 28.77 18.63
CA TYR A 473 21.27 29.82 19.48
C TYR A 473 20.94 31.24 19.02
N ASP A 474 20.92 32.18 19.97
CA ASP A 474 20.87 33.62 19.68
C ASP A 474 22.16 34.06 18.96
N SER A 475 22.06 34.36 17.68
CA SER A 475 23.18 34.79 16.84
C SER A 475 23.39 36.29 16.90
N VAL A 476 24.64 36.71 17.13
CA VAL A 476 25.02 38.13 17.13
C VAL A 476 24.88 38.70 15.72
N ALA A 477 25.25 37.93 14.70
CA ALA A 477 25.12 38.32 13.30
C ALA A 477 23.66 38.55 12.90
N LEU A 478 22.71 37.73 13.35
CA LEU A 478 21.28 37.93 13.04
C LEU A 478 20.64 39.03 13.89
N ALA A 479 21.00 39.14 15.16
CA ALA A 479 20.49 40.18 16.06
C ALA A 479 20.84 41.60 15.58
N SER A 480 21.94 41.74 14.82
CA SER A 480 22.37 42.99 14.19
C SER A 480 21.49 43.44 13.02
N GLY A 481 20.51 42.63 12.62
CA GLY A 481 19.65 42.89 11.46
C GLY A 481 20.29 42.51 10.13
N TRP A 482 19.60 42.81 9.03
CA TRP A 482 20.07 42.41 7.70
C TRP A 482 21.35 43.17 7.30
N LEU A 483 22.40 42.40 7.01
CA LEU A 483 23.65 42.85 6.40
C LEU A 483 23.91 42.01 5.14
N ALA A 484 24.51 42.58 4.10
CA ALA A 484 24.77 41.83 2.86
C ALA A 484 25.67 40.60 3.09
N ASP A 485 26.60 40.69 4.04
CA ASP A 485 27.58 39.66 4.33
C ASP A 485 27.23 38.79 5.55
N TYR A 486 25.97 38.83 6.01
CA TYR A 486 25.56 38.17 7.25
C TYR A 486 25.86 36.66 7.24
N VAL A 487 25.76 36.00 6.08
CA VAL A 487 26.03 34.55 5.93
C VAL A 487 27.48 34.21 6.24
N ASN A 488 28.43 35.08 5.89
CA ASN A 488 29.85 34.84 6.21
C ASN A 488 30.11 35.04 7.71
N ASN A 489 29.47 36.02 8.33
CA ASN A 489 29.51 36.16 9.80
C ASN A 489 28.92 34.93 10.50
N LEU A 490 27.82 34.38 9.98
CA LEU A 490 27.27 33.13 10.49
C LEU A 490 28.27 31.99 10.36
N LYS A 491 28.91 31.82 9.19
CA LYS A 491 29.93 30.77 9.02
C LYS A 491 31.04 30.85 10.06
N SER A 492 31.50 32.07 10.42
CA SER A 492 32.47 32.25 11.50
C SER A 492 31.93 31.78 12.85
N GLU A 493 30.71 32.20 13.23
CA GLU A 493 30.06 31.72 14.47
C GLU A 493 29.96 30.19 14.51
N ILE A 494 29.57 29.56 13.39
CA ILE A 494 29.46 28.10 13.27
C ILE A 494 30.80 27.40 13.51
N VAL A 495 31.86 27.88 12.87
CA VAL A 495 33.21 27.31 13.01
C VAL A 495 33.70 27.43 14.45
N ASP A 496 33.48 28.59 15.09
CA ASP A 496 33.89 28.84 16.46
C ASP A 496 33.15 27.92 17.44
N HIS A 497 31.82 27.85 17.34
CA HIS A 497 31.00 27.00 18.21
C HIS A 497 31.26 25.51 18.02
N TYR A 498 31.44 25.06 16.77
CA TYR A 498 31.78 23.67 16.49
C TYR A 498 33.16 23.31 17.03
N SER A 499 34.16 24.19 16.86
CA SER A 499 35.51 23.99 17.40
C SER A 499 35.50 23.92 18.93
N ALA A 500 34.71 24.78 19.59
CA ALA A 500 34.56 24.78 21.04
C ALA A 500 33.89 23.50 21.57
N LEU A 501 32.87 22.98 20.87
CA LEU A 501 32.25 21.69 21.21
C LEU A 501 33.26 20.55 21.02
N LYS A 502 33.93 20.51 19.86
CA LYS A 502 34.90 19.46 19.52
C LYS A 502 36.02 19.35 20.55
N ALA A 503 36.52 20.48 21.05
CA ALA A 503 37.56 20.52 22.08
C ALA A 503 37.11 19.98 23.46
N GLN A 504 35.81 19.88 23.70
CA GLN A 504 35.22 19.42 24.97
C GLN A 504 34.64 18.01 24.89
N LEU A 505 34.61 17.38 23.70
CA LEU A 505 34.06 16.03 23.55
C LEU A 505 34.91 15.01 24.32
N PRO A 506 34.29 14.12 25.11
CA PRO A 506 35.01 13.07 25.83
C PRO A 506 35.56 11.98 24.89
N GLU A 507 36.67 11.35 25.31
CA GLU A 507 37.42 10.35 24.50
C GLU A 507 36.60 9.08 24.20
N ASN A 508 35.69 8.68 25.09
CA ASN A 508 34.83 7.51 24.91
C ASN A 508 33.84 7.62 23.72
N LEU A 509 33.70 8.80 23.13
CA LEU A 509 32.87 9.04 21.96
C LEU A 509 33.60 8.82 20.63
N GLU A 510 34.92 8.58 20.61
CA GLU A 510 35.70 8.38 19.36
C GLU A 510 35.12 7.26 18.48
N GLN A 511 34.54 6.24 19.10
CA GLN A 511 33.94 5.09 18.41
C GLN A 511 32.50 5.30 17.92
N VAL A 512 31.84 6.42 18.25
CA VAL A 512 30.43 6.67 17.92
C VAL A 512 30.31 7.82 16.95
N LYS A 513 29.37 7.77 16.00
CA LYS A 513 29.11 8.88 15.08
C LYS A 513 28.46 10.06 15.80
N ILE A 514 28.91 11.28 15.52
CA ILE A 514 28.27 12.52 16.02
C ILE A 514 27.97 13.45 14.84
N ALA A 515 26.70 13.83 14.72
CA ALA A 515 26.23 14.76 13.70
C ALA A 515 25.77 16.06 14.37
N VAL A 516 26.58 17.12 14.27
CA VAL A 516 26.26 18.41 14.89
C VAL A 516 25.44 19.26 13.92
N PHE A 517 24.30 19.74 14.39
CA PHE A 517 23.44 20.67 13.68
C PHE A 517 23.44 22.01 14.41
N LEU A 518 23.69 23.09 13.68
CA LEU A 518 23.67 24.44 14.24
C LEU A 518 22.63 25.30 13.53
N VAL A 519 21.81 26.00 14.32
CA VAL A 519 20.77 26.88 13.81
C VAL A 519 20.88 28.24 14.51
N PRO A 520 21.63 29.19 13.94
CA PRO A 520 21.60 30.57 14.40
C PRO A 520 20.19 31.16 14.26
N MET A 521 19.77 31.94 15.26
CA MET A 521 18.48 32.62 15.29
C MET A 521 18.62 34.09 15.65
N GLU A 522 17.71 34.93 15.14
CA GLU A 522 17.65 36.34 15.55
C GLU A 522 17.31 36.47 17.04
N SER A 523 16.37 35.63 17.51
CA SER A 523 16.04 35.53 18.92
C SER A 523 15.24 34.25 19.20
N VAL A 524 15.78 33.40 20.06
CA VAL A 524 15.13 32.20 20.61
C VAL A 524 13.80 32.56 21.27
N ALA A 525 13.78 33.63 22.08
CA ALA A 525 12.58 34.08 22.76
C ALA A 525 11.47 34.50 21.78
N LYS A 526 11.83 35.18 20.68
CA LYS A 526 10.86 35.54 19.63
C LYS A 526 10.28 34.32 18.94
N LEU A 527 11.10 33.30 18.66
CA LEU A 527 10.61 32.06 18.04
C LEU A 527 9.62 31.33 18.94
N ILE A 528 9.96 31.14 20.22
CA ILE A 528 9.08 30.46 21.18
C ILE A 528 7.74 31.19 21.28
N LYS A 529 7.77 32.53 21.35
CA LYS A 529 6.54 33.33 21.35
C LYS A 529 5.73 33.12 20.07
N ALA A 530 6.34 33.26 18.89
CA ALA A 530 5.65 33.09 17.61
C ALA A 530 5.06 31.68 17.44
N PHE A 531 5.76 30.65 17.93
CA PHE A 531 5.26 29.28 17.95
C PHE A 531 4.04 29.12 18.87
N ASN A 532 4.12 29.63 20.11
CA ASN A 532 3.02 29.56 21.07
C ASN A 532 1.77 30.32 20.60
N ASP A 533 1.94 31.52 20.04
CA ASP A 533 0.83 32.32 19.50
C ASP A 533 0.08 31.55 18.38
N ARG A 534 0.82 30.76 17.58
CA ARG A 534 0.22 29.89 16.56
C ARG A 534 -0.52 28.69 17.16
N CYS A 535 0.07 27.99 18.15
CA CYS A 535 -0.62 26.91 18.85
C CYS A 535 -1.96 27.40 19.42
N GLN A 536 -1.94 28.53 20.13
CA GLN A 536 -3.13 29.12 20.73
C GLN A 536 -4.19 29.48 19.68
N THR A 537 -3.77 30.03 18.53
CA THR A 537 -4.69 30.36 17.44
C THR A 537 -5.41 29.11 16.92
N LEU A 538 -4.70 27.99 16.78
CA LEU A 538 -5.26 26.73 16.30
C LEU A 538 -6.18 26.06 17.33
N GLU A 539 -5.82 26.11 18.62
CA GLU A 539 -6.68 25.62 19.71
C GLU A 539 -8.01 26.40 19.77
N ASN A 540 -7.95 27.73 19.58
CA ASN A 540 -9.15 28.57 19.61
C ASN A 540 -10.11 28.27 18.46
N LEU A 541 -9.62 27.87 17.28
CA LEU A 541 -10.48 27.52 16.15
C LEU A 541 -11.41 26.34 16.46
N GLN A 542 -10.94 25.36 17.24
CA GLN A 542 -11.76 24.22 17.66
C GLN A 542 -12.89 24.60 18.62
N THR A 543 -12.68 25.61 19.47
CA THR A 543 -13.71 26.02 20.44
C THR A 543 -14.89 26.75 19.80
N LEU A 544 -14.75 27.14 18.53
CA LEU A 544 -15.75 27.88 17.75
C LEU A 544 -16.52 26.99 16.74
N SER A 545 -16.08 25.74 16.52
CA SER A 545 -16.74 24.72 15.71
C SER A 545 -17.60 23.79 16.56
#